data_AF-A0A0L0LEB3-F1
#
_entry.id   AF-A0A0L0LEB3-F1
#
_cell.length_a   1.000
_cell.length_b   1.000
_cell.length_c   1.000
_cell.angle_alpha   90.00
_cell.angle_beta   90.00
_cell.angle_gamma   90.00
#
_symmetry.space_group_name_H-M   'P 1'
#
loop_
_entity.id
_entity.type
_entity.pdbx_description
1 polymer ?
#
loop_
_entity_poly.entity_id
_entity_poly.type
_entity_poly.pdbx_seq_one_letter_code
_entity_poly.pdbx_strand_id
1 'polypeptide(L)'
;MNPISVCITIAISMLLMCFFYFTSKLFHTALEKEILDIFSDGQWYTMQDVYDQLIVHRGMNHSQAMEDTMWAFVENGVLEREAHPNHTEQRFRLMQKSPSPATH
;
A
#
# COMPACT_ATOMS: atom_id res chain seq x y z
N MET A 1 36.40 -28.49 -4.48
CA MET A 1 35.09 -28.00 -4.94
C MET A 1 35.14 -27.86 -6.45
N ASN A 2 34.13 -28.35 -7.18
CA ASN A 2 34.08 -28.29 -8.64
C ASN A 2 33.69 -26.87 -9.08
N PRO A 3 34.49 -26.16 -9.89
CA PRO A 3 34.22 -24.77 -10.28
C PRO A 3 32.84 -24.58 -10.95
N ILE A 4 32.37 -25.60 -11.69
CA ILE A 4 31.04 -25.60 -12.32
C ILE A 4 29.92 -25.57 -11.25
N SER A 5 30.10 -26.31 -10.15
CA SER A 5 29.13 -26.34 -9.05
C SER A 5 29.03 -24.99 -8.32
N VAL A 6 30.15 -24.27 -8.19
CA VAL A 6 30.16 -22.92 -7.61
C VAL A 6 29.43 -21.92 -8.52
N CYS A 7 29.70 -21.95 -9.83
CA CYS A 7 29.02 -21.11 -10.81
C CYS A 7 27.50 -21.33 -10.82
N ILE A 8 27.05 -22.59 -10.80
CA ILE A 8 25.61 -22.93 -10.74
C ILE A 8 24.98 -22.41 -9.45
N THR A 9 25.67 -22.57 -8.32
CA THR A 9 25.16 -22.11 -7.01
C THR A 9 24.96 -20.58 -7.01
N ILE A 10 25.93 -19.81 -7.50
CA ILE A 10 25.83 -18.35 -7.61
C ILE A 10 24.68 -17.95 -8.54
N ALA A 11 24.55 -18.62 -9.70
CA ALA A 11 23.47 -18.32 -10.65
C ALA A 11 22.08 -18.57 -10.03
N ILE A 12 21.91 -19.69 -9.32
CA ILE A 12 20.65 -19.99 -8.61
C ILE A 12 20.40 -18.95 -7.51
N SER A 13 21.40 -18.58 -6.72
CA SER A 13 21.26 -17.56 -5.68
C SER A 13 20.84 -16.20 -6.26
N MET A 14 21.42 -15.79 -7.40
CA MET A 14 21.03 -14.56 -8.09
C MET A 14 19.59 -14.62 -8.60
N LEU A 15 19.20 -15.75 -9.22
CA LEU A 15 17.82 -15.94 -9.69
C LEU A 15 16.81 -15.88 -8.55
N LEU A 16 17.13 -16.47 -7.39
CA LEU A 16 16.27 -16.40 -6.21
C LEU A 16 16.16 -14.96 -5.69
N MET A 17 17.26 -14.23 -5.57
CA MET A 17 17.25 -12.83 -5.15
C MET A 17 16.40 -11.96 -6.10
N CYS A 18 16.57 -12.16 -7.41
CA CYS A 18 15.75 -11.47 -8.41
C CYS A 18 14.28 -11.83 -8.25
N PHE A 19 13.94 -13.12 -8.09
CA PHE A 19 12.56 -13.56 -7.90
C PHE A 19 11.93 -12.91 -6.66
N PHE A 20 12.60 -12.97 -5.50
CA PHE A 20 12.10 -12.36 -4.27
C PHE A 20 11.89 -10.84 -4.40
N TYR A 21 12.84 -10.15 -5.05
CA TYR A 21 12.73 -8.72 -5.30
C TYR A 21 11.51 -8.41 -6.19
N PHE A 22 11.32 -9.15 -7.28
CA PHE A 22 10.18 -8.96 -8.17
C PHE A 22 8.85 -9.25 -7.48
N THR A 23 8.75 -10.34 -6.72
CA THR A 23 7.53 -10.69 -6.01
C THR A 23 7.18 -9.64 -4.95
N SER A 24 8.18 -9.14 -4.22
CA SER A 24 7.98 -8.08 -3.23
C SER A 24 7.48 -6.79 -3.90
N LYS A 25 8.10 -6.39 -5.01
CA LYS A 25 7.68 -5.19 -5.75
C LYS A 25 6.25 -5.33 -6.30
N LEU A 26 5.92 -6.48 -6.89
CA LEU A 26 4.56 -6.75 -7.39
C LEU A 26 3.52 -6.72 -6.27
N PHE A 27 3.86 -7.28 -5.10
CA PHE A 27 2.99 -7.23 -3.93
C PHE A 27 2.74 -5.79 -3.48
N HIS A 28 3.78 -4.97 -3.35
CA HIS A 28 3.63 -3.56 -2.98
C HIS A 28 2.76 -2.78 -3.98
N THR A 29 3.01 -2.95 -5.28
CA THR A 29 2.21 -2.28 -6.32
C THR A 29 0.74 -2.74 -6.30
N ALA A 30 0.49 -4.02 -6.04
CA ALA A 30 -0.88 -4.52 -5.88
C ALA A 30 -1.56 -3.91 -4.65
N LEU A 31 -0.87 -3.88 -3.51
CA LEU A 31 -1.40 -3.31 -2.27
C LEU A 31 -1.73 -1.81 -2.42
N GLU A 32 -0.82 -1.03 -3.01
CA GLU A 32 -1.04 0.39 -3.32
C GLU A 32 -2.30 0.59 -4.16
N LYS A 33 -2.45 -0.21 -5.23
CA LYS A 33 -3.61 -0.13 -6.12
C LYS A 33 -4.91 -0.44 -5.39
N GLU A 34 -4.93 -1.49 -4.56
CA GLU A 34 -6.14 -1.90 -3.83
C GLU A 34 -6.54 -0.86 -2.78
N ILE A 35 -5.57 -0.29 -2.06
CA ILE A 35 -5.84 0.80 -1.12
C ILE A 35 -6.46 1.99 -1.87
N LEU A 36 -5.88 2.39 -3.02
CA LEU A 36 -6.46 3.47 -3.84
C LEU A 36 -7.86 3.16 -4.37
N ASP A 37 -8.14 1.90 -4.69
CA ASP A 37 -9.48 1.46 -5.15
C ASP A 37 -10.52 1.64 -4.02
N ILE A 38 -10.16 1.32 -2.78
CA ILE A 38 -11.02 1.57 -1.59
C ILE A 38 -11.33 3.06 -1.46
N PHE A 39 -10.34 3.93 -1.61
CA PHE A 39 -10.51 5.39 -1.51
C PHE A 39 -11.11 6.05 -2.76
N SER A 40 -11.37 5.28 -3.83
CA SER A 40 -11.81 5.83 -5.11
C SER A 40 -13.20 6.47 -5.06
N ASP A 41 -14.03 6.06 -4.10
CA ASP A 41 -15.37 6.61 -3.87
C ASP A 41 -15.35 7.97 -3.14
N GLY A 42 -14.17 8.40 -2.69
CA GLY A 42 -13.94 9.67 -2.01
C GLY A 42 -14.61 9.76 -0.64
N GLN A 43 -14.91 8.63 0.02
CA GLN A 43 -15.39 8.62 1.40
C GLN A 43 -14.23 8.70 2.41
N TRP A 44 -14.60 8.93 3.67
CA TRP A 44 -13.69 8.84 4.79
C TRP A 44 -13.68 7.41 5.33
N TYR A 45 -12.48 6.85 5.52
CA TYR A 45 -12.28 5.52 6.08
C TYR A 45 -11.33 5.55 7.26
N THR A 46 -11.60 4.73 8.28
CA THR A 46 -10.62 4.45 9.33
C THR A 46 -9.62 3.39 8.86
N MET A 47 -8.52 3.25 9.60
CA MET A 47 -7.55 2.18 9.34
C MET A 47 -8.17 0.78 9.41
N GLN A 48 -9.12 0.61 10.33
CA GLN A 48 -9.84 -0.64 10.50
C GLN A 48 -10.74 -0.93 9.29
N ASP A 49 -11.44 0.07 8.76
CA ASP A 49 -12.31 -0.10 7.59
C ASP A 49 -11.53 -0.57 6.35
N VAL A 50 -10.34 0.03 6.13
CA VAL A 50 -9.45 -0.34 5.02
C VAL A 50 -8.95 -1.78 5.22
N TYR A 51 -8.56 -2.13 6.44
CA TYR A 51 -8.11 -3.47 6.78
C TYR A 51 -9.19 -4.53 6.55
N ASP A 52 -10.41 -4.27 7.02
CA ASP A 52 -11.53 -5.18 6.85
C ASP A 52 -11.90 -5.34 5.37
N GLN A 53 -11.87 -4.26 4.59
CA GLN A 53 -12.09 -4.34 3.15
C GLN A 53 -11.00 -5.14 2.44
N LEU A 54 -9.72 -4.94 2.78
CA LEU A 54 -8.61 -5.70 2.20
C LEU A 54 -8.65 -7.19 2.56
N ILE A 55 -9.01 -7.54 3.80
CA ILE A 55 -9.16 -8.95 4.20
C ILE A 55 -10.33 -9.58 3.48
N VAL A 56 -11.52 -8.96 3.56
CA VAL A 56 -12.76 -9.55 3.06
C VAL A 56 -12.75 -9.66 1.54
N HIS A 57 -12.27 -8.63 0.84
CA HIS A 57 -12.33 -8.60 -0.62
C HIS A 57 -11.11 -9.22 -1.30
N ARG A 58 -9.96 -9.27 -0.62
CA ARG A 58 -8.68 -9.62 -1.26
C ARG A 58 -7.84 -10.65 -0.51
N GLY A 59 -8.26 -11.10 0.68
CA GLY A 59 -7.53 -12.09 1.47
C GLY A 59 -6.13 -11.61 1.89
N MET A 60 -5.88 -10.29 1.88
CA MET A 60 -4.58 -9.72 2.21
C MET A 60 -4.47 -9.54 3.73
N ASN A 61 -3.82 -10.47 4.41
CA ASN A 61 -3.54 -10.35 5.85
C ASN A 61 -2.15 -9.73 6.10
N HIS A 62 -1.99 -8.46 5.75
CA HIS A 62 -0.72 -7.74 5.91
C HIS A 62 -0.95 -6.35 6.52
N SER A 63 -1.44 -6.32 7.76
CA SER A 63 -1.77 -5.07 8.48
C SER A 63 -0.62 -4.07 8.49
N GLN A 64 0.61 -4.51 8.77
CA GLN A 64 1.77 -3.61 8.82
C GLN A 64 2.07 -2.98 7.45
N ALA A 65 2.09 -3.79 6.38
CA ALA A 65 2.37 -3.27 5.04
C ALA A 65 1.27 -2.30 4.58
N MET A 66 0.01 -2.57 4.94
CA MET A 66 -1.10 -1.65 4.69
C MET A 66 -0.90 -0.33 5.44
N GLU A 67 -0.61 -0.39 6.74
CA GLU A 67 -0.36 0.80 7.56
C GLU A 67 0.79 1.64 7.00
N ASP A 68 1.93 1.01 6.69
CA ASP A 68 3.09 1.68 6.11
C ASP A 68 2.73 2.36 4.77
N THR A 69 1.95 1.68 3.92
CA THR A 69 1.51 2.21 2.62
C THR A 69 0.55 3.39 2.79
N MET A 70 -0.40 3.28 3.72
CA MET A 70 -1.31 4.36 4.07
C MET A 70 -0.57 5.59 4.58
N TRP A 71 0.42 5.40 5.45
CA TRP A 71 1.25 6.49 5.94
C TRP A 71 2.09 7.13 4.85
N ALA A 72 2.67 6.32 3.96
CA ALA A 72 3.36 6.82 2.78
C ALA A 72 2.43 7.65 1.89
N PHE A 73 1.17 7.25 1.72
CA PHE A 73 0.20 8.05 0.97
C PHE A 73 -0.14 9.38 1.63
N VAL A 74 -0.21 9.43 2.97
CA VAL A 74 -0.37 10.70 3.69
C VAL A 74 0.85 11.61 3.50
N GLU A 75 2.05 11.06 3.64
CA GLU A 75 3.30 11.81 3.48
C GLU A 75 3.49 12.36 2.06
N ASN A 76 3.04 11.59 1.06
CA ASN A 76 3.08 11.99 -0.35
C ASN A 76 1.89 12.88 -0.78
N GLY A 77 0.98 13.23 0.15
CA GLY A 77 -0.18 14.08 -0.15
C GLY A 77 -1.23 13.42 -1.04
N VAL A 78 -1.26 12.09 -1.09
CA VAL A 78 -2.29 11.30 -1.79
C VAL A 78 -3.54 11.15 -0.92
N LEU A 79 -3.35 10.97 0.39
CA LEU A 79 -4.43 10.90 1.38
C LEU A 79 -4.40 12.12 2.29
N GLU A 80 -5.58 12.67 2.57
CA GLU A 80 -5.80 13.59 3.69
C GLU A 80 -6.15 12.79 4.95
N ARG A 81 -5.68 13.27 6.11
CA ARG A 81 -5.98 12.68 7.42
C ARG A 81 -6.67 13.69 8.33
N GLU A 82 -7.65 13.22 9.09
CA GLU A 82 -8.34 14.02 10.11
C GLU A 82 -8.57 13.18 11.37
N ALA A 83 -8.67 13.88 12.51
CA ALA A 83 -9.12 13.24 13.75
C ALA A 83 -10.59 12.83 13.59
N HIS A 84 -10.90 11.56 13.87
CA HIS A 84 -12.27 11.09 13.89
C HIS A 84 -13.01 11.74 15.09
N PRO A 85 -14.29 12.12 14.95
CA PRO A 85 -15.06 12.77 16.03
C PRO A 85 -15.17 11.92 17.31
N ASN A 86 -15.04 10.59 17.20
CA ASN A 86 -14.71 9.75 18.34
C ASN A 86 -13.18 9.78 18.54
N HIS A 87 -12.73 10.61 19.48
CA HIS A 87 -11.37 11.05 19.83
C HIS A 87 -10.20 10.04 19.83
N THR A 88 -10.39 8.79 19.46
CA THR A 88 -9.39 7.71 19.50
C THR A 88 -8.94 7.25 18.12
N GLU A 89 -9.68 7.59 17.07
CA GLU A 89 -9.43 7.08 15.72
C GLU A 89 -9.06 8.21 14.73
N GLN A 90 -8.34 7.85 13.69
CA GLN A 90 -8.06 8.72 12.56
C GLN A 90 -8.83 8.23 11.35
N ARG A 91 -9.31 9.18 10.56
CA ARG A 91 -9.95 8.90 9.28
C ARG A 91 -9.11 9.47 8.15
N PHE A 92 -9.13 8.76 7.04
CA PHE A 92 -8.37 9.05 5.83
C PHE A 92 -9.32 9.19 4.66
N ARG A 93 -8.92 9.97 3.66
CA ARG A 93 -9.68 10.15 2.42
C ARG A 93 -8.72 10.51 1.28
N LEU A 94 -9.08 10.19 0.05
CA LEU A 94 -8.33 10.64 -1.12
C LEU A 94 -8.31 12.17 -1.20
N MET A 95 -7.13 12.76 -1.33
CA MET A 95 -7.02 14.20 -1.58
C MET A 95 -7.66 14.52 -2.94
N GLN A 96 -8.86 15.12 -2.90
CA GLN A 96 -9.46 15.67 -4.10
C GLN A 96 -8.73 16.98 -4.42
N LYS A 97 -8.18 17.07 -5.64
CA LYS A 97 -7.67 18.33 -6.18
C LYS A 97 -8.77 19.38 -6.04
N SER A 98 -8.60 20.30 -5.09
CA SER A 98 -9.59 21.33 -4.78
C SER A 98 -10.00 22.03 -6.08
N PRO A 99 -11.29 22.11 -6.43
CA PRO A 99 -11.71 23.00 -7.50
C PRO A 99 -11.34 24.41 -7.03
N SER A 100 -10.35 25.00 -7.68
CA SER A 100 -9.94 26.39 -7.46
C SER A 100 -11.21 27.23 -7.36
N PRO A 101 -11.37 28.08 -6.33
CA PRO A 101 -12.53 28.95 -6.28
C PRO A 101 -12.52 29.78 -7.56
N ALA A 102 -13.57 29.62 -8.37
CA ALA A 102 -13.82 30.48 -9.50
C ALA A 102 -14.02 31.89 -8.93
N THR A 103 -12.98 32.71 -9.04
CA THR A 103 -13.06 34.13 -8.72
C THR A 103 -14.01 34.75 -9.74
N HIS A 104 -15.23 35.03 -9.29
CA HIS A 104 -16.22 35.82 -10.00
C HIS A 104 -15.81 37.30 -10.04
#